data_AF-A0A8C1KSE0-F1
#
_entry.id   AF-A0A8C1KSE0-F1
#
_cell.length_a   1.000
_cell.length_b   1.000
_cell.length_c   1.000
_cell.angle_alpha   90.00
_cell.angle_beta   90.00
_cell.angle_gamma   90.00
#
_symmetry.space_group_name_H-M   'P 1'
#
loop_
_entity.id
_entity.type
_entity.pdbx_description
1 polymer ?
#
loop_
_entity_poly.entity_id
_entity_poly.type
_entity_poly.pdbx_seq_one_letter_code
_entity_poly.pdbx_strand_id
1 'polypeptide(L)'
;MAEVGKGVNAGKLASNVQKRITRAQEKVLQKLGKADETKDTAFEEEVAKFNKQLIDGSKLQKDFKAYLAAVKTMHECSKRLHDCLAEMYDPEWFGKEEVDSIAEDTDLLWQDFHQNLVDNALISMDTYLAQFPDIKARIAKRERKLVDFDSARHHFASIQKSKKKDEVKISKPLALVEMAAPGWAQGIITAHQIAQTNLSRSQAEEDLGRAQKVFEEINYELQEELPTLWDSRVGLYVNTFQSVAGLELKFHKDMGKVIGVLLTLSVLCVFVCICMCVLVWQSPESRERPPVSQSPRPASSQEMKQDNIINLSEDEGVAEINISTQPQVRGQMTASHAPLSTHTNLFLVKAVHDYGATDSDELDLKAGDIVLVLPFASPDEQDDGWLMGVKESHWLQNKNLLATGVFPENFTQKL
;
A
#
# COMPACT_ATOMS: atom_id res chain seq x y z
N MET A 1 41.36 20.71 -20.72
CA MET A 1 40.29 19.80 -21.17
C MET A 1 39.02 20.25 -20.47
N ALA A 2 38.08 20.83 -21.20
CA ALA A 2 36.82 21.33 -20.64
C ALA A 2 35.74 20.27 -20.80
N GLU A 3 35.05 19.94 -19.70
CA GLU A 3 33.90 19.05 -19.68
C GLU A 3 32.74 19.65 -20.48
N VAL A 4 32.12 18.81 -21.31
CA VAL A 4 30.85 19.09 -22.00
C VAL A 4 29.72 18.70 -21.07
N GLY A 5 29.01 19.70 -20.56
CA GLY A 5 27.78 19.51 -19.77
C GLY A 5 26.66 18.87 -20.59
N LYS A 6 25.96 17.91 -19.98
CA LYS A 6 24.71 17.32 -20.47
C LYS A 6 23.61 18.39 -20.46
N GLY A 7 23.37 19.03 -21.60
CA GLY A 7 22.20 19.87 -21.84
C GLY A 7 20.96 19.03 -22.14
N VAL A 8 19.89 19.24 -21.37
CA VAL A 8 18.56 18.66 -21.61
C VAL A 8 17.99 19.26 -22.90
N ASN A 9 17.56 18.39 -23.82
CA ASN A 9 17.22 18.77 -25.20
C ASN A 9 15.81 19.40 -25.24
N ALA A 10 15.72 20.74 -25.21
CA ALA A 10 14.47 21.53 -25.19
C ALA A 10 13.43 21.10 -26.25
N GLY A 11 13.86 20.51 -27.38
CA GLY A 11 12.97 19.97 -28.41
C GLY A 11 12.13 18.75 -27.95
N LYS A 12 12.65 17.90 -27.05
CA LYS A 12 11.89 16.77 -26.49
C LYS A 12 10.79 17.26 -25.55
N LEU A 13 11.10 18.23 -24.70
CA LEU A 13 10.16 18.86 -23.76
C LEU A 13 8.99 19.50 -24.51
N ALA A 14 9.26 20.31 -25.55
CA ALA A 14 8.24 20.91 -26.38
C ALA A 14 7.35 19.86 -27.08
N SER A 15 7.94 18.76 -27.58
CA SER A 15 7.16 17.70 -28.23
C SER A 15 6.26 16.92 -27.27
N ASN A 16 6.69 16.73 -26.03
CA ASN A 16 5.90 16.02 -25.01
C ASN A 16 4.74 16.89 -24.50
N VAL A 17 4.99 18.18 -24.30
CA VAL A 17 3.96 19.18 -23.97
C VAL A 17 2.94 19.27 -25.11
N GLN A 18 3.38 19.32 -26.36
CA GLN A 18 2.49 19.33 -27.52
C GLN A 18 1.60 18.08 -27.56
N LYS A 19 2.16 16.88 -27.31
CA LYS A 19 1.37 15.63 -27.25
C LYS A 19 0.34 15.65 -26.12
N ARG A 20 0.66 16.21 -24.94
CA ARG A 20 -0.30 16.36 -23.83
C ARG A 20 -1.46 17.28 -24.20
N ILE A 21 -1.18 18.42 -24.82
CA ILE A 21 -2.20 19.36 -25.30
C ILE A 21 -3.10 18.69 -26.34
N THR A 22 -2.52 17.97 -27.30
CA THR A 22 -3.29 17.26 -28.33
C THR A 22 -4.18 16.16 -27.73
N ARG A 23 -3.69 15.40 -26.74
CA ARG A 23 -4.49 14.40 -26.00
C ARG A 23 -5.66 15.02 -25.26
N ALA A 24 -5.43 16.14 -24.57
CA ALA A 24 -6.49 16.87 -23.87
C ALA A 24 -7.55 17.40 -24.84
N GLN A 25 -7.12 17.91 -26.00
CA GLN A 25 -8.01 18.38 -27.05
C GLN A 25 -8.88 17.25 -27.62
N GLU A 26 -8.30 16.07 -27.88
CA GLU A 26 -9.03 14.91 -28.41
C GLU A 26 -10.06 14.38 -27.41
N LYS A 27 -9.69 14.20 -26.12
CA LYS A 27 -10.63 13.80 -25.06
C LYS A 27 -11.82 14.76 -24.95
N VAL A 28 -11.59 16.07 -25.12
CA VAL A 28 -12.68 17.08 -25.13
C VAL A 28 -13.55 16.95 -26.37
N LEU A 29 -12.96 16.71 -27.56
CA LEU A 29 -13.72 16.52 -28.80
C LEU A 29 -14.58 15.26 -28.78
N GLN A 30 -14.09 14.17 -28.18
CA GLN A 30 -14.84 12.95 -27.94
C GLN A 30 -16.02 13.19 -26.97
N LYS A 31 -15.78 13.85 -25.82
CA LYS A 31 -16.85 14.24 -24.88
C LYS A 31 -17.92 15.15 -25.48
N LEU A 32 -17.56 15.97 -26.47
CA LEU A 32 -18.48 16.85 -27.20
C LEU A 32 -19.20 16.15 -28.37
N GLY A 33 -18.94 14.86 -28.62
CA GLY A 33 -19.51 14.10 -29.75
C GLY A 33 -19.01 14.56 -31.13
N LYS A 34 -17.88 15.29 -31.17
CA LYS A 34 -17.28 15.83 -32.39
C LYS A 34 -16.15 14.96 -32.96
N ALA A 35 -15.70 13.97 -32.20
CA ALA A 35 -14.76 12.94 -32.60
C ALA A 35 -15.29 11.56 -32.15
N ASP A 36 -15.03 10.53 -32.95
CA ASP A 36 -15.50 9.17 -32.70
C ASP A 36 -14.48 8.43 -31.82
N GLU A 37 -14.94 7.97 -30.65
CA GLU A 37 -14.12 7.26 -29.66
C GLU A 37 -14.07 5.77 -30.00
N THR A 38 -12.86 5.20 -30.04
CA THR A 38 -12.71 3.74 -30.14
C THR A 38 -13.06 3.11 -28.79
N LYS A 39 -14.27 2.56 -28.65
CA LYS A 39 -14.68 1.82 -27.44
C LYS A 39 -14.20 0.37 -27.50
N ASP A 40 -13.46 -0.04 -26.47
CA ASP A 40 -12.97 -1.41 -26.32
C ASP A 40 -13.56 -2.02 -25.04
N THR A 41 -14.84 -2.39 -25.14
CA THR A 41 -15.61 -2.92 -24.00
C THR A 41 -15.00 -4.21 -23.44
N ALA A 42 -14.37 -5.03 -24.28
CA ALA A 42 -13.69 -6.25 -23.85
C ALA A 42 -12.47 -5.92 -22.98
N PHE A 43 -11.66 -4.94 -23.37
CA PHE A 43 -10.52 -4.50 -22.56
C PHE A 43 -10.97 -3.81 -21.26
N GLU A 44 -12.05 -3.02 -21.29
CA GLU A 44 -12.63 -2.40 -20.09
C GLU A 44 -13.06 -3.46 -19.06
N GLU A 45 -13.63 -4.58 -19.49
CA GLU A 45 -13.97 -5.71 -18.61
C GLU A 45 -12.72 -6.33 -17.96
N GLU A 46 -11.63 -6.51 -18.72
CA GLU A 46 -10.36 -7.01 -18.18
C GLU A 46 -9.72 -6.02 -17.18
N VAL A 47 -9.79 -4.72 -17.45
CA VAL A 47 -9.34 -3.69 -16.50
C VAL A 47 -10.19 -3.68 -15.22
N ALA A 48 -11.50 -3.92 -15.33
CA ALA A 48 -12.37 -4.05 -14.17
C ALA A 48 -12.00 -5.27 -13.31
N LYS A 49 -11.72 -6.41 -13.93
CA LYS A 49 -11.20 -7.62 -13.26
C LYS A 49 -9.86 -7.35 -12.57
N PHE A 50 -8.91 -6.73 -13.27
CA PHE A 50 -7.61 -6.33 -12.74
C PHE A 50 -7.75 -5.46 -11.48
N ASN A 51 -8.57 -4.41 -11.53
CA ASN A 51 -8.79 -3.52 -10.39
C ASN A 51 -9.44 -4.26 -9.20
N LYS A 52 -10.42 -5.12 -9.46
CA LYS A 52 -11.02 -5.96 -8.43
C LYS A 52 -9.98 -6.87 -7.77
N GLN A 53 -9.16 -7.55 -8.58
CA GLN A 53 -8.11 -8.45 -8.12
C GLN A 53 -7.08 -7.72 -7.25
N LEU A 54 -6.68 -6.51 -7.64
CA LEU A 54 -5.77 -5.66 -6.86
C LEU A 54 -6.37 -5.29 -5.50
N ILE A 55 -7.65 -4.89 -5.47
CA ILE A 55 -8.36 -4.52 -4.24
C ILE A 55 -8.45 -5.75 -3.30
N ASP A 56 -8.91 -6.87 -3.81
CA ASP A 56 -9.09 -8.10 -3.04
C ASP A 56 -7.74 -8.63 -2.51
N GLY A 57 -6.70 -8.63 -3.35
CA GLY A 57 -5.35 -9.02 -2.95
C GLY A 57 -4.74 -8.09 -1.90
N SER A 58 -4.88 -6.77 -2.07
CA SER A 58 -4.38 -5.77 -1.10
C SER A 58 -5.10 -5.88 0.25
N LYS A 59 -6.41 -6.14 0.22
CA LYS A 59 -7.19 -6.38 1.43
C LYS A 59 -6.69 -7.63 2.16
N LEU A 60 -6.53 -8.76 1.44
CA LEU A 60 -6.03 -10.00 2.04
C LEU A 60 -4.64 -9.80 2.65
N GLN A 61 -3.74 -9.08 1.97
CA GLN A 61 -2.39 -8.80 2.48
C GLN A 61 -2.43 -8.00 3.78
N LYS A 62 -3.28 -6.96 3.83
CA LYS A 62 -3.49 -6.14 5.02
C LYS A 62 -4.02 -6.99 6.18
N ASP A 63 -5.04 -7.79 5.93
CA ASP A 63 -5.65 -8.66 6.94
C ASP A 63 -4.65 -9.73 7.42
N PHE A 64 -3.82 -10.27 6.53
CA PHE A 64 -2.78 -11.24 6.89
C PHE A 64 -1.65 -10.62 7.71
N LYS A 65 -1.22 -9.38 7.39
CA LYS A 65 -0.27 -8.63 8.23
C LYS A 65 -0.84 -8.33 9.62
N ALA A 66 -2.14 -8.05 9.71
CA ALA A 66 -2.82 -7.89 11.00
C ALA A 66 -2.87 -9.20 11.80
N TYR A 67 -3.11 -10.32 11.13
CA TYR A 67 -3.04 -11.65 11.74
C TYR A 67 -1.63 -11.97 12.30
N LEU A 68 -0.57 -11.71 11.53
CA LEU A 68 0.82 -11.85 12.01
C LEU A 68 1.12 -10.99 13.24
N ALA A 69 0.63 -9.75 13.26
CA ALA A 69 0.77 -8.87 14.42
C ALA A 69 0.02 -9.42 15.65
N ALA A 70 -1.14 -10.03 15.46
CA ALA A 70 -1.89 -10.70 16.52
C ALA A 70 -1.14 -11.94 17.04
N VAL A 71 -0.58 -12.78 16.16
CA VAL A 71 0.27 -13.92 16.53
C VAL A 71 1.45 -13.47 17.40
N LYS A 72 2.14 -12.40 16.99
CA LYS A 72 3.25 -11.84 17.77
C LYS A 72 2.79 -11.32 19.14
N THR A 73 1.64 -10.65 19.20
CA THR A 73 1.07 -10.17 20.47
C THR A 73 0.72 -11.35 21.39
N MET A 74 0.15 -12.42 20.85
CA MET A 74 -0.16 -13.64 21.60
C MET A 74 1.11 -14.33 22.12
N HIS A 75 2.17 -14.37 21.32
CA HIS A 75 3.50 -14.84 21.76
C HIS A 75 4.01 -14.02 22.94
N GLU A 76 4.02 -12.69 22.84
CA GLU A 76 4.49 -11.81 23.93
C GLU A 76 3.66 -11.99 25.22
N CYS A 77 2.34 -12.11 25.11
CA CYS A 77 1.46 -12.38 26.25
C CYS A 77 1.72 -13.76 26.87
N SER A 78 1.89 -14.79 26.04
CA SER A 78 2.21 -16.16 26.47
C SER A 78 3.56 -16.22 27.17
N LYS A 79 4.56 -15.51 26.66
CA LYS A 79 5.89 -15.40 27.27
C LYS A 79 5.83 -14.78 28.66
N ARG A 80 5.17 -13.61 28.80
CA ARG A 80 5.01 -12.95 30.11
C ARG A 80 4.32 -13.84 31.15
N LEU A 81 3.39 -14.69 30.71
CA LEU A 81 2.72 -15.64 31.60
C LEU A 81 3.69 -16.74 32.08
N HIS A 82 4.52 -17.27 31.19
CA HIS A 82 5.55 -18.25 31.55
C HIS A 82 6.66 -17.63 32.42
N ASP A 83 7.07 -16.40 32.14
CA ASP A 83 8.05 -15.67 32.95
C ASP A 83 7.53 -15.50 34.39
N CYS A 84 6.26 -15.11 34.55
CA CYS A 84 5.60 -15.00 35.85
C CYS A 84 5.57 -16.36 36.59
N LEU A 85 5.24 -17.45 35.87
CA LEU A 85 5.30 -18.79 36.45
C LEU A 85 6.72 -19.14 36.91
N ALA A 86 7.73 -18.88 36.09
CA ALA A 86 9.13 -19.19 36.40
C ALA A 86 9.66 -18.38 37.60
N GLU A 87 9.24 -17.12 37.74
CA GLU A 87 9.57 -16.27 38.90
C GLU A 87 8.91 -16.76 40.20
N MET A 88 7.68 -17.27 40.12
CA MET A 88 6.95 -17.81 41.26
C MET A 88 7.39 -19.24 41.64
N TYR A 89 7.98 -19.98 40.70
CA TYR A 89 8.39 -21.36 40.90
C TYR A 89 9.68 -21.42 41.71
N ASP A 90 9.60 -21.96 42.93
CA ASP A 90 10.76 -22.06 43.80
C ASP A 90 11.84 -22.94 43.14
N PRO A 91 13.12 -22.52 43.14
CA PRO A 91 14.22 -23.31 42.57
C PRO A 91 14.36 -24.71 43.17
N GLU A 92 13.92 -24.93 44.41
CA GLU A 92 14.01 -26.24 45.08
C GLU A 92 12.81 -27.14 44.77
N TRP A 93 11.77 -26.63 44.12
CA TRP A 93 10.59 -27.43 43.80
C TRP A 93 10.87 -28.45 42.69
N PHE A 94 10.27 -29.63 42.86
CA PHE A 94 10.32 -30.70 41.87
C PHE A 94 9.79 -30.21 40.53
N GLY A 95 10.55 -30.41 39.45
CA GLY A 95 10.11 -30.06 38.10
C GLY A 95 10.56 -28.68 37.62
N LYS A 96 11.44 -27.96 38.36
CA LYS A 96 11.90 -26.61 37.99
C LYS A 96 12.58 -26.57 36.62
N GLU A 97 13.53 -27.47 36.37
CA GLU A 97 14.26 -27.53 35.08
C GLU A 97 13.31 -27.81 33.92
N GLU A 98 12.31 -28.68 34.14
CA GLU A 98 11.29 -28.98 33.14
C GLU A 98 10.34 -27.79 32.88
N VAL A 99 9.98 -27.03 33.91
CA VAL A 99 9.18 -25.80 33.75
C VAL A 99 9.93 -24.75 32.94
N ASP A 100 11.24 -24.57 33.18
CA ASP A 100 12.07 -23.67 32.39
C ASP A 100 12.20 -24.14 30.94
N SER A 101 12.45 -25.44 30.73
CA SER A 101 12.50 -26.04 29.39
C SER A 101 11.17 -25.85 28.63
N ILE A 102 10.02 -25.97 29.31
CA ILE A 102 8.71 -25.74 28.71
C ILE A 102 8.53 -24.29 28.26
N ALA A 103 8.99 -23.33 29.06
CA ALA A 103 8.93 -21.91 28.71
C ALA A 103 9.80 -21.62 27.47
N GLU A 104 11.01 -22.18 27.41
CA GLU A 104 11.91 -22.07 26.26
C GLU A 104 11.33 -22.73 25.00
N ASP A 105 10.82 -23.96 25.11
CA ASP A 105 10.20 -24.68 24.00
C ASP A 105 8.97 -23.93 23.45
N THR A 106 8.15 -23.37 24.34
CA THR A 106 6.99 -22.55 23.96
C THR A 106 7.42 -21.31 23.18
N ASP A 107 8.47 -20.61 23.64
CA ASP A 107 9.02 -19.43 22.97
C ASP A 107 9.55 -19.78 21.56
N LEU A 108 10.26 -20.90 21.42
CA LEU A 108 10.76 -21.39 20.14
C LEU A 108 9.62 -21.75 19.17
N LEU A 109 8.57 -22.43 19.64
CA LEU A 109 7.42 -22.78 18.81
C LEU A 109 6.68 -21.54 18.27
N TRP A 110 6.52 -20.50 19.08
CA TRP A 110 5.93 -19.24 18.63
C TRP A 110 6.79 -18.53 17.58
N GLN A 111 8.10 -18.47 17.80
CA GLN A 111 9.05 -17.86 16.85
C GLN A 111 9.05 -18.61 15.51
N ASP A 112 9.15 -19.94 15.54
CA ASP A 112 9.10 -20.80 14.35
C ASP A 112 7.77 -20.61 13.60
N PHE A 113 6.65 -20.60 14.31
CA PHE A 113 5.33 -20.41 13.69
C PHE A 113 5.21 -19.05 12.99
N HIS A 114 5.57 -17.96 13.68
CA HIS A 114 5.54 -16.62 13.08
C HIS A 114 6.47 -16.52 11.87
N GLN A 115 7.71 -17.00 11.97
CA GLN A 115 8.68 -16.94 10.88
C GLN A 115 8.21 -17.75 9.67
N ASN A 116 7.67 -18.96 9.88
CA ASN A 116 7.13 -19.76 8.80
C ASN A 116 5.92 -19.13 8.11
N LEU A 117 5.04 -18.42 8.84
CA LEU A 117 3.94 -17.68 8.23
C LEU A 117 4.46 -16.52 7.36
N VAL A 118 5.52 -15.83 7.78
CA VAL A 118 6.17 -14.80 6.97
C VAL A 118 6.74 -15.42 5.70
N ASP A 119 7.57 -16.45 5.83
CA ASP A 119 8.34 -16.99 4.70
C ASP A 119 7.47 -17.75 3.69
N ASN A 120 6.50 -18.54 4.16
CA ASN A 120 5.74 -19.46 3.32
C ASN A 120 4.37 -18.92 2.86
N ALA A 121 3.90 -17.82 3.45
CA ALA A 121 2.63 -17.20 3.06
C ALA A 121 2.78 -15.71 2.71
N LEU A 122 3.38 -14.90 3.58
CA LEU A 122 3.43 -13.44 3.37
C LEU A 122 4.29 -13.05 2.17
N ILE A 123 5.49 -13.63 2.03
CA ILE A 123 6.41 -13.32 0.92
C ILE A 123 5.76 -13.66 -0.44
N SER A 124 5.03 -14.77 -0.51
CA SER A 124 4.31 -15.17 -1.73
C SER A 124 3.25 -14.14 -2.12
N MET A 125 2.49 -13.63 -1.14
CA MET A 125 1.52 -12.56 -1.35
C MET A 125 2.17 -11.25 -1.80
N ASP A 126 3.25 -10.83 -1.14
CA ASP A 126 3.99 -9.61 -1.47
C ASP A 126 4.55 -9.70 -2.91
N THR A 127 5.11 -10.84 -3.29
CA THR A 127 5.63 -11.09 -4.65
C THR A 127 4.53 -11.03 -5.70
N TYR A 128 3.36 -11.59 -5.40
CA TYR A 128 2.21 -11.52 -6.31
C TYR A 128 1.73 -10.08 -6.50
N LEU A 129 1.57 -9.32 -5.40
CA LEU A 129 1.11 -7.93 -5.47
C LEU A 129 2.12 -7.00 -6.13
N ALA A 130 3.42 -7.33 -6.10
CA ALA A 130 4.47 -6.59 -6.77
C ALA A 130 4.33 -6.54 -8.31
N GLN A 131 3.53 -7.42 -8.92
CA GLN A 131 3.27 -7.41 -10.37
C GLN A 131 2.30 -6.29 -10.79
N PHE A 132 1.42 -5.84 -9.90
CA PHE A 132 0.34 -4.93 -10.25
C PHE A 132 0.77 -3.51 -10.61
N PRO A 133 1.77 -2.88 -9.94
CA PRO A 133 2.18 -1.51 -10.28
C PRO A 133 2.65 -1.35 -11.73
N ASP A 134 3.45 -2.28 -12.25
CA ASP A 134 3.95 -2.24 -13.63
C ASP A 134 2.80 -2.41 -14.65
N ILE A 135 1.95 -3.42 -14.44
CA ILE A 135 0.79 -3.67 -15.31
C ILE A 135 -0.17 -2.48 -15.29
N LYS A 136 -0.40 -1.87 -14.11
CA LYS A 136 -1.22 -0.65 -13.97
C LYS A 136 -0.64 0.52 -14.76
N ALA A 137 0.67 0.72 -14.72
CA ALA A 137 1.35 1.76 -15.48
C ALA A 137 1.21 1.53 -17.00
N ARG A 138 1.28 0.26 -17.45
CA ARG A 138 1.08 -0.14 -18.85
C ARG A 138 -0.37 0.05 -19.31
N ILE A 139 -1.37 -0.26 -18.48
CA ILE A 139 -2.78 0.06 -18.75
C ILE A 139 -2.95 1.57 -18.98
N ALA A 140 -2.45 2.41 -18.07
CA ALA A 140 -2.53 3.87 -18.23
C ALA A 140 -1.77 4.35 -19.48
N LYS A 141 -0.63 3.73 -19.81
CA LYS A 141 0.12 4.01 -21.04
C LYS A 141 -0.69 3.64 -22.28
N ARG A 142 -1.38 2.50 -22.29
CA ARG A 142 -2.27 2.06 -23.38
C ARG A 142 -3.38 3.07 -23.61
N GLU A 143 -4.06 3.52 -22.56
CA GLU A 143 -5.13 4.53 -22.66
C GLU A 143 -4.63 5.83 -23.31
N ARG A 144 -3.44 6.32 -22.89
CA ARG A 144 -2.81 7.48 -23.52
C ARG A 144 -2.50 7.25 -25.00
N LYS A 145 -2.08 6.03 -25.37
CA LYS A 145 -1.70 5.68 -26.75
C LYS A 145 -2.91 5.46 -27.66
N LEU A 146 -4.02 4.99 -27.13
CA LEU A 146 -5.28 4.93 -27.84
C LEU A 146 -5.73 6.34 -28.26
N VAL A 147 -5.63 7.32 -27.34
CA VAL A 147 -5.95 8.72 -27.65
C VAL A 147 -4.97 9.32 -28.67
N ASP A 148 -3.66 9.05 -28.55
CA ASP A 148 -2.67 9.48 -29.55
C ASP A 148 -3.00 8.91 -30.95
N PHE A 149 -3.42 7.64 -31.03
CA PHE A 149 -3.83 6.97 -32.26
C PHE A 149 -5.13 7.56 -32.85
N ASP A 150 -6.16 7.74 -32.03
CA ASP A 150 -7.43 8.36 -32.46
C ASP A 150 -7.20 9.77 -32.99
N SER A 151 -6.34 10.55 -32.32
CA SER A 151 -5.97 11.89 -32.76
C SER A 151 -5.24 11.89 -34.12
N ALA A 152 -4.26 10.99 -34.30
CA ALA A 152 -3.55 10.84 -35.58
C ALA A 152 -4.50 10.39 -36.70
N ARG A 153 -5.44 9.49 -36.40
CA ARG A 153 -6.47 9.01 -37.33
C ARG A 153 -7.38 10.16 -37.77
N HIS A 154 -7.83 10.97 -36.82
CA HIS A 154 -8.65 12.14 -37.10
C HIS A 154 -7.88 13.20 -37.92
N HIS A 155 -6.61 13.45 -37.59
CA HIS A 155 -5.76 14.37 -38.33
C HIS A 155 -5.57 13.92 -39.79
N PHE A 156 -5.22 12.66 -40.03
CA PHE A 156 -5.07 12.10 -41.37
C PHE A 156 -6.38 12.16 -42.17
N ALA A 157 -7.52 11.80 -41.54
CA ALA A 157 -8.84 11.89 -42.16
C ALA A 157 -9.22 13.34 -42.54
N SER A 158 -8.81 14.33 -41.74
CA SER A 158 -9.04 15.74 -42.04
C SER A 158 -8.26 16.21 -43.28
N ILE A 159 -6.98 15.83 -43.41
CA ILE A 159 -6.11 16.15 -44.57
C ILE A 159 -6.58 15.43 -45.84
N GLN A 160 -7.11 14.21 -45.70
CA GLN A 160 -7.75 13.47 -46.79
C GLN A 160 -8.98 14.22 -47.34
N LYS A 161 -9.87 14.69 -46.46
CA LYS A 161 -11.09 15.41 -46.83
C LYS A 161 -10.83 16.83 -47.34
N SER A 162 -9.80 17.51 -46.81
CA SER A 162 -9.48 18.89 -47.17
C SER A 162 -8.91 19.04 -48.59
N LYS A 163 -8.44 17.95 -49.21
CA LYS A 163 -8.02 17.93 -50.63
C LYS A 163 -9.07 18.52 -51.58
N LYS A 164 -10.37 18.36 -51.30
CA LYS A 164 -11.49 18.95 -52.08
C LYS A 164 -11.89 20.37 -51.68
N LYS A 165 -11.56 20.80 -50.45
CA LYS A 165 -12.06 22.06 -49.86
C LYS A 165 -11.01 23.16 -49.86
N ASP A 166 -9.74 22.80 -49.71
CA ASP A 166 -8.61 23.71 -49.79
C ASP A 166 -8.26 24.06 -51.24
N GLU A 167 -8.55 23.19 -52.21
CA GLU A 167 -8.51 23.52 -53.63
C GLU A 167 -9.40 24.74 -53.97
N VAL A 168 -10.54 24.88 -53.29
CA VAL A 168 -11.50 25.99 -53.47
C VAL A 168 -11.10 27.27 -52.71
N LYS A 169 -10.32 27.16 -51.63
CA LYS A 169 -9.90 28.32 -50.82
C LYS A 169 -8.53 28.87 -51.21
N ILE A 170 -7.61 27.99 -51.60
CA ILE A 170 -6.25 28.33 -52.06
C ILE A 170 -6.31 28.84 -53.51
N SER A 171 -7.28 28.40 -54.32
CA SER A 171 -7.42 28.84 -55.72
C SER A 171 -7.52 30.35 -55.91
N LYS A 172 -8.06 31.13 -54.97
CA LYS A 172 -8.14 32.60 -55.12
C LYS A 172 -6.80 33.34 -54.96
N PRO A 173 -6.07 33.21 -53.83
CA PRO A 173 -4.74 33.82 -53.70
C PRO A 173 -3.70 33.17 -54.62
N LEU A 174 -3.83 31.87 -54.90
CA LEU A 174 -2.91 31.17 -55.82
C LEU A 174 -3.12 31.63 -57.26
N ALA A 175 -4.35 31.78 -57.75
CA ALA A 175 -4.62 32.32 -59.09
C ALA A 175 -4.10 33.75 -59.27
N LEU A 176 -4.11 34.57 -58.22
CA LEU A 176 -3.50 35.91 -58.23
C LEU A 176 -1.98 35.86 -58.37
N VAL A 177 -1.32 34.93 -57.66
CA VAL A 177 0.14 34.70 -57.78
C VAL A 177 0.49 34.07 -59.13
N GLU A 178 -0.34 33.16 -59.65
CA GLU A 178 -0.18 32.53 -60.95
C GLU A 178 -0.36 33.53 -62.09
N MET A 179 -1.35 34.44 -62.03
CA MET A 179 -1.54 35.54 -63.00
C MET A 179 -0.40 36.57 -62.98
N ALA A 180 0.24 36.79 -61.83
CA ALA A 180 1.36 37.71 -61.70
C ALA A 180 2.71 37.07 -62.08
N ALA A 181 2.79 35.74 -62.12
CA ALA A 181 4.00 35.01 -62.45
C ALA A 181 4.20 34.88 -63.98
N PRO A 182 5.43 35.02 -64.49
CA PRO A 182 5.75 34.67 -65.87
C PRO A 182 5.35 33.22 -66.18
N GLY A 183 4.92 32.92 -67.42
CA GLY A 183 4.43 31.58 -67.79
C GLY A 183 5.42 30.42 -67.52
N TRP A 184 6.73 30.70 -67.54
CA TRP A 184 7.76 29.71 -67.17
C TRP A 184 7.78 29.38 -65.66
N ALA A 185 7.29 30.26 -64.81
CA ALA A 185 7.27 30.11 -63.35
C ALA A 185 5.95 29.51 -62.83
N GLN A 186 4.84 29.62 -63.56
CA GLN A 186 3.54 29.05 -63.18
C GLN A 186 3.60 27.54 -62.92
N GLY A 187 4.25 26.79 -63.82
CA GLY A 187 4.43 25.34 -63.65
C GLY A 187 5.24 24.96 -62.41
N ILE A 188 6.21 25.79 -62.02
CA ILE A 188 7.07 25.57 -60.84
C ILE A 188 6.25 25.79 -59.55
N ILE A 189 5.43 26.85 -59.51
CA ILE A 189 4.57 27.17 -58.36
C ILE A 189 3.56 26.05 -58.12
N THR A 190 2.89 25.60 -59.18
CA THR A 190 1.89 24.53 -59.10
C THR A 190 2.52 23.19 -58.71
N ALA A 191 3.69 22.84 -59.24
CA ALA A 191 4.43 21.64 -58.83
C ALA A 191 4.86 21.71 -57.35
N HIS A 192 5.32 22.87 -56.87
CA HIS A 192 5.70 23.06 -55.47
C HIS A 192 4.51 22.88 -54.52
N GLN A 193 3.33 23.41 -54.87
CA GLN A 193 2.11 23.30 -54.07
C GLN A 193 1.63 21.83 -53.95
N ILE A 194 1.68 21.09 -55.06
CA ILE A 194 1.36 19.66 -55.10
C ILE A 194 2.37 18.87 -54.25
N ALA A 195 3.66 19.21 -54.34
CA ALA A 195 4.70 18.60 -53.52
C ALA A 195 4.48 18.85 -52.02
N GLN A 196 4.14 20.08 -51.61
CA GLN A 196 3.88 20.40 -50.20
C GLN A 196 2.65 19.66 -49.64
N THR A 197 1.56 19.61 -50.40
CA THR A 197 0.34 18.91 -49.96
C THR A 197 0.53 17.38 -49.90
N ASN A 198 1.29 16.81 -50.84
CA ASN A 198 1.66 15.40 -50.77
C ASN A 198 2.62 15.10 -49.61
N LEU A 199 3.57 15.99 -49.32
CA LEU A 199 4.46 15.88 -48.17
C LEU A 199 3.67 15.88 -46.85
N SER A 200 2.74 16.82 -46.67
CA SER A 200 1.88 16.89 -45.48
C SER A 200 1.00 15.65 -45.31
N ARG A 201 0.45 15.11 -46.41
CA ARG A 201 -0.30 13.84 -46.36
C ARG A 201 0.61 12.69 -45.96
N SER A 202 1.79 12.57 -46.58
CA SER A 202 2.74 11.50 -46.29
C SER A 202 3.19 11.53 -44.84
N GLN A 203 3.42 12.72 -44.28
CA GLN A 203 3.78 12.90 -42.88
C GLN A 203 2.65 12.43 -41.94
N ALA A 204 1.41 12.85 -42.21
CA ALA A 204 0.26 12.43 -41.41
C ALA A 204 -0.03 10.93 -41.49
N GLU A 205 0.23 10.30 -42.64
CA GLU A 205 0.13 8.84 -42.82
C GLU A 205 1.20 8.09 -42.01
N GLU A 206 2.43 8.58 -42.04
CA GLU A 206 3.54 8.01 -41.27
C GLU A 206 3.32 8.17 -39.76
N ASP A 207 2.80 9.32 -39.32
CA ASP A 207 2.44 9.58 -37.92
C ASP A 207 1.29 8.67 -37.45
N LEU A 208 0.28 8.43 -38.30
CA LEU A 208 -0.78 7.47 -38.04
C LEU A 208 -0.22 6.05 -37.88
N GLY A 209 0.63 5.61 -38.82
CA GLY A 209 1.26 4.28 -38.76
C GLY A 209 2.13 4.09 -37.51
N ARG A 210 2.88 5.13 -37.10
CA ARG A 210 3.65 5.12 -35.85
C ARG A 210 2.75 5.00 -34.63
N ALA A 211 1.70 5.82 -34.54
CA ALA A 211 0.79 5.81 -33.40
C ALA A 211 0.06 4.47 -33.27
N GLN A 212 -0.38 3.91 -34.40
CA GLN A 212 -1.00 2.58 -34.46
C GLN A 212 -0.06 1.51 -33.92
N LYS A 213 1.17 1.43 -34.43
CA LYS A 213 2.14 0.41 -34.01
C LYS A 213 2.39 0.43 -32.50
N VAL A 214 2.61 1.62 -31.92
CA VAL A 214 2.89 1.76 -30.48
C VAL A 214 1.67 1.39 -29.63
N PHE A 215 0.46 1.72 -30.09
CA PHE A 215 -0.76 1.31 -29.40
C PHE A 215 -0.95 -0.21 -29.46
N GLU A 216 -0.84 -0.81 -30.66
CA GLU A 216 -1.07 -2.24 -30.88
C GLU A 216 -0.07 -3.12 -30.12
N GLU A 217 1.20 -2.71 -30.04
CA GLU A 217 2.23 -3.41 -29.27
C GLU A 217 1.84 -3.53 -27.79
N ILE A 218 1.52 -2.40 -27.14
CA ILE A 218 1.11 -2.39 -25.72
C ILE A 218 -0.23 -3.11 -25.54
N ASN A 219 -1.16 -2.92 -26.48
CA ASN A 219 -2.47 -3.54 -26.42
C ASN A 219 -2.37 -5.08 -26.47
N TYR A 220 -1.55 -5.62 -27.37
CA TYR A 220 -1.38 -7.05 -27.53
C TYR A 220 -0.77 -7.68 -26.27
N GLU A 221 0.30 -7.09 -25.74
CA GLU A 221 0.92 -7.60 -24.50
C GLU A 221 -0.07 -7.61 -23.32
N LEU A 222 -0.85 -6.55 -23.13
CA LEU A 222 -1.83 -6.48 -22.04
C LEU A 222 -3.01 -7.47 -22.24
N GLN A 223 -3.42 -7.72 -23.49
CA GLN A 223 -4.47 -8.70 -23.79
C GLN A 223 -4.02 -10.14 -23.49
N GLU A 224 -2.72 -10.44 -23.53
CA GLU A 224 -2.16 -11.74 -23.14
C GLU A 224 -1.95 -11.85 -21.62
N GLU A 225 -1.42 -10.79 -21.00
CA GLU A 225 -1.04 -10.80 -19.59
C GLU A 225 -2.23 -10.70 -18.63
N LEU A 226 -3.24 -9.87 -18.92
CA LEU A 226 -4.37 -9.64 -17.99
C LEU A 226 -5.17 -10.91 -17.68
N PRO A 227 -5.56 -11.75 -18.66
CA PRO A 227 -6.24 -13.01 -18.37
C PRO A 227 -5.38 -13.98 -17.55
N THR A 228 -4.08 -14.05 -17.88
CA THR A 228 -3.13 -14.92 -17.19
C THR A 228 -2.94 -14.49 -15.74
N LEU A 229 -2.79 -13.18 -15.49
CA LEU A 229 -2.75 -12.63 -14.15
C LEU A 229 -4.05 -12.93 -13.42
N TRP A 230 -5.21 -12.71 -14.06
CA TRP A 230 -6.51 -13.01 -13.47
C TRP A 230 -6.55 -14.46 -12.98
N ASP A 231 -6.26 -15.44 -13.83
CA ASP A 231 -6.34 -16.85 -13.48
C ASP A 231 -5.35 -17.27 -12.38
N SER A 232 -4.19 -16.62 -12.30
CA SER A 232 -3.20 -16.89 -11.24
C SER A 232 -3.71 -16.63 -9.82
N ARG A 233 -4.76 -15.80 -9.64
CA ARG A 233 -5.35 -15.47 -8.32
C ARG A 233 -5.79 -16.71 -7.55
N VAL A 234 -6.33 -17.71 -8.25
CA VAL A 234 -6.88 -18.92 -7.62
C VAL A 234 -5.75 -19.72 -7.00
N GLY A 235 -4.66 -19.93 -7.75
CA GLY A 235 -3.47 -20.63 -7.26
C GLY A 235 -2.86 -19.91 -6.07
N LEU A 236 -2.77 -18.58 -6.11
CA LEU A 236 -2.31 -17.79 -4.97
C LEU A 236 -3.15 -18.04 -3.73
N TYR A 237 -4.47 -17.83 -3.79
CA TYR A 237 -5.33 -17.95 -2.61
C TYR A 237 -5.30 -19.36 -2.04
N VAL A 238 -5.38 -20.40 -2.89
CA VAL A 238 -5.32 -21.79 -2.45
C VAL A 238 -3.99 -22.06 -1.74
N ASN A 239 -2.86 -21.69 -2.35
CA ASN A 239 -1.55 -21.94 -1.76
C ASN A 239 -1.36 -21.16 -0.44
N THR A 240 -1.74 -19.89 -0.39
CA THR A 240 -1.63 -19.08 0.84
C THR A 240 -2.43 -19.69 1.98
N PHE A 241 -3.71 -19.98 1.77
CA PHE A 241 -4.55 -20.53 2.85
C PHE A 241 -4.18 -21.97 3.21
N GLN A 242 -3.73 -22.77 2.25
CA GLN A 242 -3.21 -24.11 2.52
C GLN A 242 -1.93 -24.07 3.37
N SER A 243 -1.00 -23.16 3.05
CA SER A 243 0.21 -22.93 3.86
C SER A 243 -0.15 -22.49 5.27
N VAL A 244 -1.03 -21.48 5.42
CA VAL A 244 -1.44 -20.97 6.74
C VAL A 244 -2.10 -22.07 7.56
N ALA A 245 -3.08 -22.79 7.02
CA ALA A 245 -3.78 -23.86 7.72
C ALA A 245 -2.83 -25.02 8.10
N GLY A 246 -1.88 -25.37 7.22
CA GLY A 246 -0.87 -26.39 7.51
C GLY A 246 0.06 -25.99 8.64
N LEU A 247 0.47 -24.72 8.67
CA LEU A 247 1.32 -24.17 9.72
C LEU A 247 0.57 -24.06 11.06
N GLU A 248 -0.67 -23.58 11.05
CA GLU A 248 -1.53 -23.54 12.24
C GLU A 248 -1.73 -24.94 12.83
N LEU A 249 -2.04 -25.94 11.98
CA LEU A 249 -2.21 -27.32 12.41
C LEU A 249 -0.94 -27.86 13.07
N LYS A 250 0.23 -27.63 12.46
CA LYS A 250 1.52 -28.05 13.03
C LYS A 250 1.78 -27.36 14.37
N PHE A 251 1.63 -26.04 14.42
CA PHE A 251 1.85 -25.24 15.61
C PHE A 251 0.97 -25.70 16.77
N HIS A 252 -0.35 -25.82 16.56
CA HIS A 252 -1.26 -26.25 17.61
C HIS A 252 -1.01 -27.69 18.07
N LYS A 253 -0.60 -28.59 17.15
CA LYS A 253 -0.22 -29.96 17.50
C LYS A 253 1.03 -29.99 18.39
N ASP A 254 2.05 -29.22 18.05
CA ASP A 254 3.31 -29.19 18.79
C ASP A 254 3.13 -28.45 20.14
N MET A 255 2.41 -27.33 20.15
CA MET A 255 2.02 -26.60 21.36
C MET A 255 1.20 -27.48 22.32
N GLY A 256 0.27 -28.29 21.79
CA GLY A 256 -0.52 -29.22 22.59
C GLY A 256 0.32 -30.27 23.32
N LYS A 257 1.49 -30.67 22.78
CA LYS A 257 2.42 -31.57 23.48
C LYS A 257 3.06 -30.86 24.67
N VAL A 258 3.56 -29.64 24.47
CA VAL A 258 4.22 -28.83 25.52
C VAL A 258 3.27 -28.54 26.67
N ILE A 259 2.04 -28.08 26.36
CA ILE A 259 0.98 -27.86 27.36
C ILE A 259 0.62 -29.16 28.09
N GLY A 260 0.63 -30.29 27.38
CA GLY A 260 0.41 -31.61 27.99
C GLY A 260 1.45 -31.95 29.05
N VAL A 261 2.73 -31.69 28.79
CA VAL A 261 3.82 -31.91 29.77
C VAL A 261 3.62 -31.01 30.99
N LEU A 262 3.31 -29.73 30.79
CA LEU A 262 3.03 -28.79 31.89
C LEU A 262 1.88 -29.27 32.78
N LEU A 263 0.80 -29.78 32.18
CA LEU A 263 -0.33 -30.34 32.92
C LEU A 263 0.11 -31.55 33.76
N THR A 264 0.90 -32.47 33.19
CA THR A 264 1.39 -33.62 33.94
C THR A 264 2.29 -33.24 35.11
N LEU A 265 3.17 -32.24 34.94
CA LEU A 265 4.02 -31.71 36.01
C LEU A 265 3.18 -31.06 37.11
N SER A 266 2.15 -30.28 36.75
CA SER A 266 1.28 -29.64 37.75
C SER A 266 0.55 -30.67 38.63
N VAL A 267 0.04 -31.76 38.03
CA VAL A 267 -0.62 -32.85 38.77
C VAL A 267 0.39 -33.59 39.65
N LEU A 268 1.60 -33.85 39.15
CA LEU A 268 2.64 -34.54 39.89
C LEU A 268 3.17 -33.70 41.05
N CYS A 269 3.33 -32.39 40.86
CA CYS A 269 3.77 -31.46 41.89
C CYS A 269 2.76 -31.37 43.04
N VAL A 270 1.45 -31.33 42.74
CA VAL A 270 0.38 -31.45 43.76
C VAL A 270 0.49 -32.77 44.52
N PHE A 271 0.70 -33.88 43.81
CA PHE A 271 0.84 -35.20 44.42
C PHE A 271 2.06 -35.30 45.33
N VAL A 272 3.21 -34.77 44.89
CA VAL A 272 4.45 -34.71 45.66
C VAL A 272 4.30 -33.78 46.87
N CYS A 273 3.68 -32.62 46.72
CA CYS A 273 3.40 -31.72 47.84
C CYS A 273 2.49 -32.37 48.89
N ILE A 274 1.43 -33.07 48.48
CA ILE A 274 0.56 -33.83 49.40
C ILE A 274 1.36 -34.94 50.09
N CYS A 275 2.14 -35.71 49.35
CA CYS A 275 2.98 -36.78 49.91
C CYS A 275 4.04 -36.24 50.88
N MET A 276 4.71 -35.13 50.55
CA MET A 276 5.70 -34.49 51.42
C MET A 276 5.05 -33.93 52.68
N CYS A 277 3.88 -33.29 52.58
CA CYS A 277 3.10 -32.88 53.74
C CYS A 277 2.72 -34.07 54.63
N VAL A 278 2.29 -35.20 54.05
CA VAL A 278 1.96 -36.42 54.80
C VAL A 278 3.20 -37.04 55.46
N LEU A 279 4.34 -37.08 54.77
CA LEU A 279 5.60 -37.62 55.29
C LEU A 279 6.18 -36.72 56.40
N VAL A 280 6.10 -35.39 56.25
CA VAL A 280 6.46 -34.43 57.30
C VAL A 280 5.55 -34.58 58.52
N TRP A 281 4.25 -34.80 58.33
CA TRP A 281 3.29 -35.04 59.42
C TRP A 281 3.49 -36.40 60.11
N GLN A 282 4.03 -37.40 59.39
CA GLN A 282 4.40 -38.70 59.93
C GLN A 282 5.82 -38.74 60.53
N SER A 283 6.62 -37.68 60.33
CA SER A 283 7.96 -37.60 60.90
C SER A 283 7.88 -37.41 62.43
N PRO A 284 8.50 -38.30 63.23
CA PRO A 284 8.39 -38.30 64.69
C PRO A 284 9.02 -37.07 65.37
N GLU A 285 9.81 -36.26 64.65
CA GLU A 285 10.41 -35.00 65.14
C GLU A 285 9.42 -33.83 65.28
N SER A 286 8.23 -33.90 64.66
CA SER A 286 7.21 -32.84 64.74
C SER A 286 6.32 -32.91 65.99
N ARG A 287 6.54 -33.90 66.87
CA ARG A 287 5.68 -34.19 68.04
C ARG A 287 6.22 -33.61 69.35
N GLU A 288 6.82 -32.42 69.34
CA GLU A 288 7.07 -31.70 70.58
C GLU A 288 5.78 -31.05 71.10
N ARG A 289 5.38 -31.45 72.31
CA ARG A 289 4.17 -31.03 73.02
C ARG A 289 4.32 -29.54 73.42
N PRO A 290 3.30 -28.67 73.26
CA PRO A 290 3.43 -27.29 73.72
C PRO A 290 3.53 -27.23 75.26
N PRO A 291 4.26 -26.25 75.81
CA PRO A 291 4.38 -26.11 77.26
C PRO A 291 3.03 -25.71 77.87
N VAL A 292 2.69 -26.37 78.99
CA VAL A 292 1.52 -26.05 79.81
C VAL A 292 1.66 -24.62 80.32
N SER A 293 0.78 -23.71 79.89
CA SER A 293 0.62 -22.38 80.51
C SER A 293 -0.50 -22.42 81.56
N GLN A 294 -0.26 -21.74 82.68
CA GLN A 294 -1.09 -21.74 83.88
C GLN A 294 -2.45 -21.05 83.67
N SER A 295 -3.48 -21.48 84.41
CA SER A 295 -4.84 -20.95 84.37
C SER A 295 -4.93 -19.46 84.74
N PRO A 296 -5.81 -18.67 84.08
CA PRO A 296 -6.14 -17.31 84.51
C PRO A 296 -7.20 -17.31 85.62
N ARG A 297 -7.08 -16.36 86.55
CA ARG A 297 -8.09 -16.01 87.57
C ARG A 297 -9.07 -14.97 87.00
N PRO A 298 -10.37 -14.96 87.38
CA PRO A 298 -11.42 -14.31 86.59
C PRO A 298 -11.77 -12.88 87.08
N ALA A 299 -12.11 -12.01 86.12
CA ALA A 299 -13.05 -10.87 86.23
C ALA A 299 -13.19 -10.28 84.81
N SER A 300 -14.31 -9.85 84.26
CA SER A 300 -15.73 -9.84 84.63
C SER A 300 -16.49 -9.53 83.34
N SER A 301 -17.70 -10.08 83.22
CA SER A 301 -18.60 -10.00 82.08
C SER A 301 -18.87 -8.59 81.53
N GLN A 302 -19.02 -8.48 80.21
CA GLN A 302 -20.21 -7.85 79.63
C GLN A 302 -20.57 -8.52 78.28
N GLU A 303 -21.81 -9.03 78.25
CA GLU A 303 -22.60 -9.58 77.13
C GLU A 303 -22.71 -8.58 75.95
N MET A 304 -23.12 -8.86 74.71
CA MET A 304 -24.06 -9.81 74.08
C MET A 304 -23.97 -9.47 72.56
N LYS A 305 -23.91 -10.37 71.57
CA LYS A 305 -24.99 -11.11 70.85
C LYS A 305 -24.33 -11.68 69.58
N GLN A 306 -24.35 -12.98 69.32
CA GLN A 306 -25.44 -13.80 68.73
C GLN A 306 -25.45 -13.76 67.19
N ASP A 307 -24.89 -14.85 66.64
CA ASP A 307 -25.38 -15.69 65.54
C ASP A 307 -25.09 -15.43 64.04
N ASN A 308 -24.45 -16.47 63.49
CA ASN A 308 -24.80 -17.29 62.31
C ASN A 308 -24.88 -16.65 60.91
N ILE A 309 -23.96 -17.04 60.02
CA ILE A 309 -24.01 -18.17 59.05
C ILE A 309 -24.51 -17.71 57.67
N ILE A 310 -23.55 -17.72 56.72
CA ILE A 310 -23.59 -18.24 55.33
C ILE A 310 -24.87 -18.06 54.49
N ASN A 311 -24.76 -17.41 53.31
CA ASN A 311 -25.16 -17.91 51.97
C ASN A 311 -25.05 -16.80 50.91
N LEU A 312 -24.23 -17.00 49.87
CA LEU A 312 -24.55 -17.55 48.53
C LEU A 312 -25.22 -16.54 47.57
N SER A 313 -24.43 -16.13 46.58
CA SER A 313 -24.70 -16.02 45.13
C SER A 313 -25.75 -15.07 44.55
N GLU A 314 -25.37 -14.57 43.36
CA GLU A 314 -26.16 -13.90 42.29
C GLU A 314 -26.56 -12.45 42.61
N ASP A 315 -26.43 -11.41 41.78
CA ASP A 315 -26.49 -11.32 40.32
C ASP A 315 -25.94 -9.95 39.84
N GLU A 316 -25.75 -9.87 38.52
CA GLU A 316 -25.32 -8.79 37.59
C GLU A 316 -25.30 -7.29 37.98
N GLY A 317 -24.35 -6.56 37.36
CA GLY A 317 -24.44 -5.09 37.24
C GLY A 317 -23.21 -4.40 36.68
N VAL A 318 -23.28 -4.05 35.41
CA VAL A 318 -22.33 -3.27 34.58
C VAL A 318 -22.02 -1.88 35.16
N ALA A 319 -20.77 -1.40 35.05
CA ALA A 319 -20.46 0.03 34.93
C ALA A 319 -19.08 0.32 34.30
N GLU A 320 -19.09 1.12 33.24
CA GLU A 320 -17.95 1.83 32.64
C GLU A 320 -17.30 2.78 33.66
N ILE A 321 -15.96 2.89 33.64
CA ILE A 321 -15.25 4.01 34.29
C ILE A 321 -14.34 4.70 33.28
N ASN A 322 -14.81 5.88 32.90
CA ASN A 322 -14.13 6.96 32.19
C ASN A 322 -13.03 7.56 33.07
N ILE A 323 -11.78 7.61 32.60
CA ILE A 323 -10.74 8.48 33.17
C ILE A 323 -10.11 9.29 32.04
N SER A 324 -10.53 10.55 31.99
CA SER A 324 -9.94 11.65 31.25
C SER A 324 -8.62 12.07 31.91
N THR A 325 -7.54 12.22 31.13
CA THR A 325 -6.41 13.08 31.52
C THR A 325 -5.74 13.66 30.28
N GLN A 326 -5.77 15.00 30.17
CA GLN A 326 -5.07 15.81 29.16
C GLN A 326 -3.55 15.86 29.43
N PRO A 327 -2.70 16.11 28.42
CA PRO A 327 -1.37 16.67 28.62
C PRO A 327 -1.26 18.12 28.10
N GLN A 328 -0.69 19.00 28.92
CA GLN A 328 -0.22 20.34 28.56
C GLN A 328 1.21 20.33 28.00
N VAL A 329 1.47 21.29 27.11
CA VAL A 329 2.69 21.52 26.32
C VAL A 329 3.67 22.47 27.05
N ARG A 330 5.00 22.24 26.96
CA ARG A 330 6.04 23.16 26.41
C ARG A 330 7.50 22.91 26.88
N GLY A 331 8.46 22.99 25.93
CA GLY A 331 9.91 23.28 26.12
C GLY A 331 10.86 22.25 25.45
N GLN A 332 11.31 22.40 24.18
CA GLN A 332 12.43 23.19 23.60
C GLN A 332 13.81 22.48 23.54
N MET A 333 14.16 22.06 22.30
CA MET A 333 15.45 21.96 21.56
C MET A 333 16.77 21.54 22.25
N THR A 334 17.44 20.53 21.67
CA THR A 334 18.87 20.60 21.27
C THR A 334 19.17 19.69 20.07
N ALA A 335 19.92 20.22 19.11
CA ALA A 335 20.38 19.58 17.88
C ALA A 335 21.81 19.03 18.02
N SER A 336 22.14 17.98 17.25
CA SER A 336 23.52 17.58 16.95
C SER A 336 23.66 17.24 15.46
N HIS A 337 24.39 18.09 14.72
CA HIS A 337 24.98 17.85 13.38
C HIS A 337 26.16 16.86 13.49
N ALA A 338 26.61 16.07 12.50
CA ALA A 338 26.87 16.30 11.06
C ALA A 338 27.15 14.93 10.32
N PRO A 339 27.57 14.85 9.02
CA PRO A 339 26.91 15.30 7.77
C PRO A 339 26.90 14.27 6.57
N LEU A 340 25.83 14.38 5.75
CA LEU A 340 25.69 14.42 4.27
C LEU A 340 26.07 13.26 3.29
N SER A 341 25.05 12.74 2.57
CA SER A 341 24.95 12.67 1.09
C SER A 341 23.47 12.49 0.59
N THR A 342 22.73 13.59 0.38
CA THR A 342 22.17 14.11 -0.90
C THR A 342 21.05 13.32 -1.63
N HIS A 343 19.83 13.91 -1.58
CA HIS A 343 18.63 13.78 -2.44
C HIS A 343 17.40 12.99 -1.93
N THR A 344 16.94 13.27 -0.71
CA THR A 344 15.58 12.90 -0.26
C THR A 344 14.91 14.08 0.48
N ASN A 345 14.65 15.18 -0.22
CA ASN A 345 13.98 16.32 0.39
C ASN A 345 12.46 16.14 0.30
N LEU A 346 11.85 15.57 1.34
CA LEU A 346 10.43 15.72 1.61
C LEU A 346 10.20 17.15 2.12
N PHE A 347 9.33 17.92 1.48
CA PHE A 347 8.98 19.27 1.91
C PHE A 347 7.50 19.56 1.67
N LEU A 348 6.98 20.59 2.35
CA LEU A 348 5.61 21.04 2.19
C LEU A 348 5.55 22.23 1.24
N VAL A 349 4.50 22.26 0.44
CA VAL A 349 4.17 23.41 -0.41
C VAL A 349 2.72 23.82 -0.19
N LYS A 350 2.45 25.10 -0.38
CA LYS A 350 1.11 25.67 -0.37
C LYS A 350 0.71 26.07 -1.77
N ALA A 351 -0.45 25.61 -2.25
CA ALA A 351 -0.99 26.03 -3.53
C ALA A 351 -1.32 27.52 -3.50
N VAL A 352 -0.75 28.29 -4.44
CA VAL A 352 -1.02 29.73 -4.60
C VAL A 352 -2.11 30.00 -5.65
N HIS A 353 -2.39 29.03 -6.51
CA HIS A 353 -3.39 29.10 -7.56
C HIS A 353 -4.26 27.83 -7.57
N ASP A 354 -5.48 27.97 -8.07
CA ASP A 354 -6.35 26.83 -8.36
C ASP A 354 -5.78 26.05 -9.56
N TYR A 355 -5.72 24.74 -9.45
CA TYR A 355 -5.33 23.82 -10.51
C TYR A 355 -6.37 22.70 -10.60
N GLY A 356 -7.01 22.55 -11.76
CA GLY A 356 -7.92 21.45 -12.04
C GLY A 356 -7.16 20.31 -12.72
N ALA A 357 -7.20 19.12 -12.14
CA ALA A 357 -6.61 17.93 -12.71
C ALA A 357 -7.20 17.64 -14.09
N THR A 358 -6.34 17.44 -15.07
CA THR A 358 -6.72 17.16 -16.46
C THR A 358 -6.55 15.69 -16.84
N ASP A 359 -5.85 14.92 -16.01
CA ASP A 359 -5.62 13.48 -16.17
C ASP A 359 -5.70 12.76 -14.81
N SER A 360 -5.80 11.43 -14.83
CA SER A 360 -6.05 10.62 -13.62
C SER A 360 -4.87 10.56 -12.64
N ASP A 361 -3.66 10.88 -13.10
CA ASP A 361 -2.43 10.94 -12.32
C ASP A 361 -2.13 12.34 -11.78
N GLU A 362 -2.95 13.35 -12.12
CA GLU A 362 -2.79 14.74 -11.66
C GLU A 362 -3.57 15.00 -10.35
N LEU A 363 -2.99 15.85 -9.50
CA LEU A 363 -3.59 16.24 -8.22
C LEU A 363 -4.33 17.58 -8.37
N ASP A 364 -5.66 17.57 -8.17
CA ASP A 364 -6.45 18.81 -8.08
C ASP A 364 -5.96 19.70 -6.93
N LEU A 365 -5.75 20.99 -7.14
CA LEU A 365 -5.37 21.95 -6.08
C LEU A 365 -6.34 23.11 -6.00
N LYS A 366 -6.68 23.51 -4.77
CA LYS A 366 -7.31 24.80 -4.50
C LYS A 366 -6.30 25.74 -3.85
N ALA A 367 -6.39 27.03 -4.18
CA ALA A 367 -5.54 28.03 -3.57
C ALA A 367 -5.68 27.97 -2.04
N GLY A 368 -4.57 27.77 -1.34
CA GLY A 368 -4.53 27.55 0.10
C GLY A 368 -4.29 26.11 0.54
N ASP A 369 -4.45 25.11 -0.34
CA ASP A 369 -4.18 23.70 -0.05
C ASP A 369 -2.71 23.49 0.31
N ILE A 370 -2.46 22.66 1.33
CA ILE A 370 -1.11 22.22 1.72
C ILE A 370 -0.87 20.82 1.15
N VAL A 371 0.27 20.65 0.49
CA VAL A 371 0.67 19.42 -0.19
C VAL A 371 2.03 18.97 0.33
N LEU A 372 2.11 17.70 0.72
CA LEU A 372 3.36 17.04 1.05
C LEU A 372 4.00 16.53 -0.25
N VAL A 373 5.16 17.09 -0.60
CA VAL A 373 5.94 16.68 -1.78
C VAL A 373 6.67 15.38 -1.48
N LEU A 374 6.49 14.42 -2.39
CA LEU A 374 7.06 13.08 -2.31
C LEU A 374 8.07 12.87 -3.45
N PRO A 375 9.11 12.05 -3.26
CA PRO A 375 9.95 11.63 -4.36
C PRO A 375 9.15 10.77 -5.36
N PHE A 376 9.51 10.85 -6.63
CA PHE A 376 8.95 9.95 -7.66
C PHE A 376 9.41 8.51 -7.42
N ALA A 377 8.55 7.55 -7.75
CA ALA A 377 8.88 6.12 -7.63
C ALA A 377 10.00 5.71 -8.61
N SER A 378 10.03 6.34 -9.78
CA SER A 378 11.14 6.27 -10.73
C SER A 378 11.62 7.68 -11.06
N PRO A 379 12.91 8.02 -10.88
CA PRO A 379 13.45 9.35 -11.22
C PRO A 379 13.24 9.75 -12.68
N ASP A 380 13.09 8.78 -13.58
CA ASP A 380 12.84 9.02 -15.02
C ASP A 380 11.39 9.49 -15.30
N GLU A 381 10.49 9.42 -14.32
CA GLU A 381 9.10 9.91 -14.41
C GLU A 381 8.95 11.36 -13.97
N GLN A 382 9.99 11.95 -13.37
CA GLN A 382 9.95 13.35 -12.94
C GLN A 382 10.14 14.28 -14.14
N ASP A 383 9.03 14.89 -14.58
CA ASP A 383 9.06 15.98 -15.56
C ASP A 383 9.55 17.28 -14.91
N ASP A 384 10.43 18.03 -15.59
CA ASP A 384 10.91 19.34 -15.14
C ASP A 384 9.73 20.32 -14.90
N GLY A 385 9.67 20.91 -13.70
CA GLY A 385 8.61 21.83 -13.27
C GLY A 385 7.35 21.16 -12.72
N TRP A 386 7.38 19.84 -12.51
CA TRP A 386 6.31 19.07 -11.88
C TRP A 386 6.78 18.40 -10.60
N LEU A 387 5.89 18.38 -9.61
CA LEU A 387 6.12 17.76 -8.31
C LEU A 387 5.08 16.65 -8.11
N MET A 388 5.48 15.57 -7.44
CA MET A 388 4.59 14.52 -6.96
C MET A 388 4.21 14.83 -5.51
N GLY A 389 2.96 14.63 -5.12
CA GLY A 389 2.60 14.78 -3.72
C GLY A 389 1.20 14.31 -3.35
N VAL A 390 0.87 14.51 -2.08
CA VAL A 390 -0.43 14.17 -1.50
C VAL A 390 -0.91 15.35 -0.65
N LYS A 391 -2.22 15.66 -0.71
CA LYS A 391 -2.79 16.71 0.14
C LYS A 391 -2.64 16.34 1.61
N GLU A 392 -2.24 17.31 2.42
CA GLU A 392 -2.10 17.13 3.86
C GLU A 392 -3.44 16.70 4.50
N SER A 393 -4.55 17.28 4.07
CA SER A 393 -5.90 16.91 4.53
C SER A 393 -6.22 15.42 4.29
N HIS A 394 -5.86 14.90 3.12
CA HIS A 394 -6.04 13.49 2.77
C HIS A 394 -5.10 12.58 3.58
N TRP A 395 -3.84 12.98 3.72
CA TRP A 395 -2.84 12.25 4.48
C TRP A 395 -3.22 12.12 5.97
N LEU A 396 -3.66 13.22 6.59
CA LEU A 396 -4.04 13.25 8.00
C LEU A 396 -5.26 12.36 8.29
N GLN A 397 -6.21 12.27 7.35
CA GLN A 397 -7.43 11.50 7.54
C GLN A 397 -7.23 10.00 7.25
N ASN A 398 -6.53 9.67 6.15
CA ASN A 398 -6.50 8.30 5.62
C ASN A 398 -5.18 7.55 5.91
N LYS A 399 -4.12 8.28 6.31
CA LYS A 399 -2.77 7.75 6.58
C LYS A 399 -2.26 6.81 5.48
N ASN A 400 -2.60 7.07 4.23
CA ASN A 400 -2.19 6.28 3.09
C ASN A 400 -1.82 7.18 1.90
N LEU A 401 -1.01 6.63 0.99
CA LEU A 401 -0.52 7.29 -0.21
C LEU A 401 -1.37 6.95 -1.45
N LEU A 402 -2.63 6.53 -1.27
CA LEU A 402 -3.46 6.09 -2.40
C LEU A 402 -3.96 7.25 -3.28
N ALA A 403 -3.94 8.48 -2.76
CA ALA A 403 -4.33 9.69 -3.49
C ALA A 403 -3.13 10.61 -3.75
N THR A 404 -2.01 10.03 -4.18
CA THR A 404 -0.88 10.80 -4.71
C THR A 404 -1.13 11.19 -6.16
N GLY A 405 -0.69 12.38 -6.55
CA GLY A 405 -0.71 12.81 -7.94
C GLY A 405 0.34 13.87 -8.22
N VAL A 406 0.57 14.12 -9.51
CA VAL A 406 1.49 15.16 -9.98
C VAL A 406 0.80 16.52 -10.06
N PHE A 407 1.55 17.59 -9.80
CA PHE A 407 1.05 18.96 -9.91
C PHE A 407 2.18 19.92 -10.33
N PRO A 408 1.85 21.10 -10.92
CA PRO A 408 2.85 22.04 -11.39
C PRO A 408 3.54 22.78 -10.24
N GLU A 409 4.86 22.83 -10.22
CA GLU A 409 5.64 23.54 -9.19
C GLU A 409 5.29 25.04 -9.14
N ASN A 410 5.10 25.65 -10.32
CA ASN A 410 4.80 27.07 -10.51
C ASN A 410 3.48 27.53 -9.87
N PHE A 411 2.61 26.59 -9.49
CA PHE A 411 1.32 26.85 -8.84
C PHE A 411 1.41 26.75 -7.32
N THR A 412 2.61 26.54 -6.79
CA THR A 412 2.84 26.31 -5.36
C THR A 412 3.99 27.15 -4.82
N GLN A 413 3.95 27.42 -3.52
CA GLN A 413 5.00 28.11 -2.78
C GLN A 413 5.49 27.20 -1.66
N LYS A 414 6.81 26.98 -1.58
CA LYS A 414 7.42 26.19 -0.51
C LYS A 414 7.18 26.85 0.85
N LEU A 415 6.78 26.04 1.83
CA LEU A 415 6.50 26.46 3.21
C LEU A 415 7.77 26.44 4.08
#